data_AF-A0A496RIR7-F1
#
_entry.id   AF-A0A496RIR7-F1
#
_cell.length_a   1.000
_cell.length_b   1.000
_cell.length_c   1.000
_cell.angle_alpha   90.00
_cell.angle_beta   90.00
_cell.angle_gamma   90.00
#
_symmetry.space_group_name_H-M   'P 1'
#
loop_
_entity.id
_entity.type
_entity.pdbx_description
1 polymer ?
#
loop_
_entity_poly.entity_id
_entity_poly.type
_entity_poly.pdbx_seq_one_letter_code
_entity_poly.pdbx_strand_id
1 'polypeptide(L)' 'MADFKQINEARQILGLEEDAAIEEIKKSYRVLAHKYHPDKCEDKKKKECEEMFKKIAHANDILTAYCAG' A
#
# COMPACT_ATOMS: atom_id res chain seq x y z
N MET A 1 11.35 -11.67 11.02
CA MET A 1 11.62 -10.75 9.90
C MET A 1 10.58 -10.98 8.83
N ALA A 2 10.00 -9.93 8.25
CA ALA A 2 9.08 -10.07 7.13
C ALA A 2 9.79 -10.83 5.99
N ASP A 3 9.07 -11.74 5.34
CA ASP A 3 9.64 -12.53 4.24
C ASP A 3 9.97 -11.60 3.05
N PHE A 4 11.10 -11.80 2.36
CA PHE A 4 11.49 -10.98 1.21
C PHE A 4 10.38 -10.89 0.15
N LYS A 5 9.61 -11.97 0.00
CA LYS A 5 8.44 -12.00 -0.89
C LYS A 5 7.37 -10.99 -0.47
N GLN A 6 7.09 -10.85 0.82
CA GLN A 6 6.09 -9.93 1.35
C GLN A 6 6.49 -8.47 1.15
N ILE A 7 7.78 -8.15 1.31
CA ILE A 7 8.32 -6.81 1.08
C ILE A 7 8.18 -6.44 -0.41
N ASN A 8 8.53 -7.37 -1.30
CA ASN A 8 8.42 -7.12 -2.74
C ASN A 8 6.95 -6.99 -3.20
N GLU A 9 6.05 -7.84 -2.69
CA GLU A 9 4.61 -7.71 -2.96
C GLU A 9 4.04 -6.39 -2.44
N ALA A 10 4.42 -5.97 -1.22
CA ALA A 10 4.00 -4.70 -0.63
C ALA A 10 4.47 -3.49 -1.47
N ARG A 11 5.73 -3.51 -1.92
CA ARG A 11 6.30 -2.51 -2.83
C ARG A 11 5.52 -2.44 -4.15
N GLN A 12 5.21 -3.58 -4.74
CA GLN A 12 4.43 -3.65 -5.99
C GLN A 12 2.99 -3.16 -5.81
N ILE A 13 2.33 -3.46 -4.68
CA ILE A 13 0.99 -2.94 -4.35
C ILE A 13 0.99 -1.41 -4.27
N LEU A 14 2.05 -0.83 -3.70
CA LEU A 14 2.24 0.62 -3.63
C LEU A 14 2.83 1.20 -4.93
N GLY A 15 3.15 0.38 -5.93
CA GLY A 15 3.69 0.84 -7.22
C GLY A 15 5.05 1.53 -7.09
N LEU A 16 5.91 1.03 -6.19
CA LEU A 16 7.20 1.62 -5.87
C LEU A 16 8.35 0.86 -6.54
N GLU A 17 9.47 1.54 -6.78
CA GLU A 17 10.72 0.90 -7.23
C GLU A 17 11.48 0.28 -6.04
N GLU A 18 12.44 -0.61 -6.33
CA GLU A 18 13.18 -1.37 -5.31
C GLU A 18 14.01 -0.48 -4.38
N ASP A 19 14.39 0.70 -4.87
CA ASP A 19 15.15 1.74 -4.19
C ASP A 19 14.27 2.87 -3.61
N ALA A 20 12.94 2.69 -3.60
CA ALA A 20 12.02 3.71 -3.15
C ALA A 20 12.28 4.15 -1.70
N ALA A 21 12.29 5.48 -1.48
CA ALA A 21 12.50 6.06 -0.16
C ALA A 21 11.25 5.96 0.73
N ILE A 22 11.44 6.07 2.05
CA ILE A 22 10.35 6.12 3.04
C ILE A 22 9.33 7.24 2.71
N GLU A 23 9.80 8.36 2.17
CA GLU A 23 8.95 9.46 1.74
C GLU A 23 8.03 9.06 0.57
N GLU A 24 8.53 8.26 -0.37
CA GLU A 24 7.77 7.73 -1.49
C GLU A 24 6.75 6.69 -1.05
N ILE A 25 7.11 5.83 -0.09
CA ILE A 25 6.18 4.88 0.55
C ILE A 25 4.98 5.63 1.13
N LYS A 26 5.24 6.66 1.95
CA LYS A 26 4.19 7.48 2.56
C LYS A 26 3.37 8.25 1.52
N LYS A 27 4.02 8.78 0.49
CA LYS A 27 3.35 9.53 -0.59
C LYS A 27 2.42 8.61 -1.39
N SER A 28 2.90 7.45 -1.82
CA SER A 28 2.10 6.49 -2.57
C SER A 28 0.92 5.97 -1.75
N TYR A 29 1.15 5.61 -0.48
CA TYR A 29 0.09 5.23 0.45
C TYR A 29 -1.02 6.28 0.50
N ARG A 30 -0.68 7.56 0.69
CA ARG A 30 -1.67 8.66 0.73
C ARG A 30 -2.47 8.78 -0.57
N VAL A 31 -1.80 8.68 -1.72
CA VAL A 31 -2.45 8.77 -3.04
C VAL A 31 -3.41 7.61 -3.24
N LEU A 32 -2.97 6.39 -2.94
CA LEU A 32 -3.77 5.18 -3.12
C LEU A 32 -4.90 5.07 -2.09
N ALA A 33 -4.65 5.41 -0.83
CA ALA A 33 -5.69 5.45 0.21
C ALA A 33 -6.81 6.43 -0.14
N HIS A 34 -6.48 7.59 -0.73
CA HIS A 34 -7.46 8.54 -1.21
C HIS A 34 -8.20 8.06 -2.46
N LYS A 35 -7.53 7.31 -3.35
CA LYS A 35 -8.12 6.73 -4.56
C LYS A 35 -9.12 5.61 -4.23
N TYR A 36 -8.79 4.76 -3.26
CA TYR A 36 -9.62 3.63 -2.83
C TYR A 36 -10.43 3.93 -1.54
N HIS A 37 -10.53 5.21 -1.17
CA HIS A 37 -11.32 5.62 -0.01
C HIS A 37 -12.78 5.24 -0.23
N PRO A 38 -13.47 4.64 0.78
CA PRO A 38 -14.86 4.17 0.63
C PRO A 38 -15.81 5.24 0.10
N ASP A 39 -15.62 6.51 0.48
CA ASP A 39 -16.43 7.64 0.02
C ASP A 39 -16.31 7.92 -1.49
N LYS A 40 -15.20 7.52 -2.13
CA LYS A 40 -14.97 7.74 -3.57
C LYS A 40 -15.30 6.52 -4.42
N CYS A 41 -15.62 5.41 -3.77
CA CYS A 41 -15.85 4.15 -4.44
C CYS A 41 -17.32 4.01 -4.81
N GLU A 42 -17.56 3.82 -6.11
CA GLU A 42 -18.89 3.51 -6.63
C GLU A 42 -19.42 2.21 -6.00
N ASP A 43 -20.72 2.12 -5.72
CA ASP A 43 -21.31 0.96 -5.02
C ASP A 43 -20.99 -0.40 -5.68
N LYS A 44 -20.86 -0.42 -7.01
CA LYS A 44 -20.49 -1.64 -7.77
C LYS A 44 -19.05 -2.10 -7.53
N LYS A 45 -18.15 -1.19 -7.15
CA LYS A 45 -16.71 -1.43 -6.90
C LYS A 45 -16.34 -1.34 -5.43
N LYS A 46 -17.32 -1.20 -4.52
CA LYS A 46 -17.11 -0.99 -3.09
C LYS A 46 -16.28 -2.12 -2.46
N LYS A 47 -16.56 -3.37 -2.84
CA LYS A 47 -15.79 -4.55 -2.40
C LYS A 47 -14.33 -4.50 -2.86
N GLU A 48 -14.10 -4.24 -4.15
CA GLU A 48 -12.74 -4.13 -4.71
C GLU A 48 -11.95 -2.99 -4.06
N CYS A 49 -12.60 -1.85 -3.84
CA CYS A 49 -12.00 -0.74 -3.11
C CYS A 49 -11.61 -1.11 -1.68
N GLU A 50 -12.50 -1.77 -0.94
CA GLU A 50 -12.22 -2.20 0.43
C GLU A 50 -11.05 -3.20 0.49
N GLU A 51 -11.01 -4.16 -0.44
CA GLU A 51 -9.91 -5.12 -0.55
C GLU A 51 -8.59 -4.42 -0.90
N MET A 52 -8.60 -3.50 -1.86
CA MET A 52 -7.42 -2.72 -2.22
C MET A 52 -6.95 -1.85 -1.06
N PHE A 53 -7.87 -1.17 -0.36
CA PHE A 53 -7.53 -0.33 0.79
C PHE A 53 -6.84 -1.14 1.89
N LYS A 54 -7.35 -2.35 2.20
CA LYS A 54 -6.71 -3.29 3.14
C LYS A 54 -5.31 -3.69 2.68
N LYS A 55 -5.14 -4.02 1.39
CA LYS A 55 -3.83 -4.37 0.81
C LYS A 55 -2.84 -3.21 0.89
N ILE A 56 -3.28 -1.99 0.58
CA ILE A 56 -2.47 -0.76 0.63
C ILE A 56 -2.01 -0.46 2.06
N ALA A 57 -2.92 -0.56 3.04
CA ALA A 57 -2.58 -0.39 4.46
C ALA A 57 -1.55 -1.42 4.92
N HIS A 58 -1.79 -2.70 4.62
CA HIS A 58 -0.87 -3.78 5.00
C HIS A 58 0.51 -3.61 4.35
N ALA A 59 0.55 -3.23 3.07
CA ALA A 59 1.79 -2.96 2.35
C ALA A 59 2.60 -1.83 2.99
N ASN A 60 1.94 -0.73 3.35
CA ASN A 60 2.58 0.39 4.03
C ASN A 60 3.17 -0.02 5.39
N ASP A 61 2.46 -0.84 6.16
CA ASP A 61 2.94 -1.34 7.46
C ASP A 61 4.19 -2.21 7.31
N ILE A 62 4.19 -3.14 6.34
CA ILE A 62 5.35 -4.00 6.05
C ILE A 62 6.57 -3.17 5.66
N LEU A 63 6.42 -2.25 4.70
CA LEU A 63 7.54 -1.45 4.21
C LEU A 63 8.06 -0.49 5.29
N THR A 64 7.16 0.12 6.08
CA THR A 64 7.57 1.01 7.17
C THR A 64 8.31 0.24 8.27
N ALA A 65 7.84 -0.96 8.62
CA ALA A 65 8.51 -1.81 9.59
C ALA A 65 9.88 -2.30 9.08
N TYR A 66 9.98 -2.62 7.78
CA TYR A 66 11.24 -3.00 7.14
C TYR A 66 12.26 -1.86 7.15
N CYS A 67 11.86 -0.64 6.81
CA CYS A 67 12.77 0.50 6.80
C CYS A 67 13.14 1.03 8.21
N ALA A 68 12.39 0.65 9.24
CA ALA A 68 12.63 1.08 10.62
C ALA A 68 13.59 0.15 11.40
N GLY A 69 13.86 -1.05 10.88
CA GLY A 69 14.76 -2.04 11.48
C GLY A 69 16.08 -2.15 10.74
#